data_AF-A0A4Q3YJH7-F1
#
_entry.id   AF-A0A4Q3YJH7-F1
#
_cell.length_a   1.000
_cell.length_b   1.000
_cell.length_c   1.000
_cell.angle_alpha   90.00
_cell.angle_beta   90.00
_cell.angle_gamma   90.00
#
_symmetry.space_group_name_H-M   'P 1'
#
loop_
_entity.id
_entity.type
_entity.pdbx_description
1 polymer ?
#
loop_
_entity_poly.entity_id
_entity_poly.type
_entity_poly.pdbx_seq_one_letter_code
_entity_poly.pdbx_strand_id
1 'polypeptide(L)'
;MQIVLSIQSEQAELIDRMVTVGRHSAESRLAAFLLDLRDRLRPLHQVTDNAFDLPVTQLDMADLLGLTAVHTNRVLRSLTEQGYIQRIGRRIALLDEAALSKLAPYRTREPMENASWLPG
;
A
#
# COMPACT_ATOMS: atom_id res chain seq x y z
N MET A 1 22.01 1.68 -28.64
CA MET A 1 21.01 0.63 -28.35
C MET A 1 20.60 0.58 -26.87
N GLN A 2 21.51 0.78 -25.90
CA GLN A 2 21.14 0.88 -24.46
C GLN A 2 20.16 2.02 -24.13
N ILE A 3 20.30 3.21 -24.74
CA ILE A 3 19.43 4.37 -24.46
C ILE A 3 17.95 4.08 -24.77
N VAL A 4 17.67 3.35 -25.87
CA VAL A 4 16.30 2.98 -26.24
C VAL A 4 15.69 2.02 -25.22
N LEU A 5 16.46 1.06 -24.69
CA LEU A 5 15.96 0.12 -23.68
C LEU A 5 15.66 0.80 -22.34
N SER A 6 16.48 1.75 -21.91
CA SER A 6 16.24 2.55 -20.70
C SER A 6 14.94 3.35 -20.82
N ILE A 7 14.73 4.02 -21.96
CA ILE A 7 13.50 4.78 -22.23
C ILE A 7 12.28 3.86 -22.28
N GLN A 8 12.38 2.68 -22.90
CA GLN A 8 11.27 1.71 -22.95
C GLN A 8 10.90 1.18 -21.56
N SER A 9 11.89 0.96 -20.69
CA SER A 9 11.66 0.49 -19.31
C SER A 9 11.01 1.57 -18.46
N GLU A 10 11.49 2.81 -18.56
CA GLU A 10 10.89 3.97 -17.89
C GLU A 10 9.45 4.22 -18.37
N GLN A 11 9.20 4.10 -19.68
CA GLN A 11 7.84 4.18 -20.22
C GLN A 11 6.94 3.05 -19.73
N ALA A 12 7.44 1.82 -19.64
CA ALA A 12 6.67 0.70 -19.12
C ALA A 12 6.30 0.92 -17.64
N GLU A 13 7.23 1.45 -16.84
CA GLU A 13 6.99 1.79 -15.43
C GLU A 13 5.96 2.93 -15.27
N LEU A 14 6.06 3.98 -16.09
CA LEU A 14 5.10 5.08 -16.11
C LEU A 14 3.71 4.63 -16.56
N ILE A 15 3.63 3.79 -17.60
CA ILE A 15 2.37 3.23 -18.10
C ILE A 15 1.76 2.30 -17.04
N ASP A 16 2.53 1.42 -16.41
CA ASP A 16 2.05 0.55 -15.34
C ASP A 16 1.48 1.37 -14.16
N ARG A 17 2.17 2.46 -13.81
CA ARG A 17 1.70 3.41 -12.79
C ARG A 17 0.42 4.12 -13.22
N MET A 18 0.30 4.55 -14.48
CA MET A 18 -0.94 5.13 -15.02
C MET A 18 -2.11 4.14 -15.08
N VAL A 19 -1.86 2.89 -15.49
CA VAL A 19 -2.88 1.83 -15.55
C VAL A 19 -3.35 1.46 -14.16
N THR A 20 -2.45 1.37 -13.19
CA THR A 20 -2.77 1.17 -11.77
C THR A 20 -3.64 2.32 -11.24
N VAL A 21 -3.32 3.56 -11.60
CA VAL A 21 -4.11 4.74 -11.25
C VAL A 21 -5.48 4.76 -11.94
N GLY A 22 -5.57 4.26 -13.18
CA GLY A 22 -6.78 4.30 -14.02
C GLY A 22 -7.75 3.12 -13.85
N ARG A 23 -7.31 1.96 -13.36
CA ARG A 23 -8.15 0.75 -13.21
C ARG A 23 -8.62 0.47 -11.78
N HIS A 24 -7.92 0.99 -10.79
CA HIS A 24 -8.27 0.79 -9.38
C HIS A 24 -8.76 2.09 -8.77
N SER A 25 -9.80 2.04 -7.94
CA SER A 25 -10.25 3.23 -7.21
C SER A 25 -9.15 3.72 -6.26
N ALA A 26 -9.24 4.98 -5.83
CA ALA A 26 -8.30 5.50 -4.84
C ALA A 26 -8.35 4.70 -3.52
N GLU A 27 -9.54 4.20 -3.15
CA GLU A 27 -9.73 3.29 -2.01
C GLU A 27 -9.00 1.97 -2.20
N SER A 28 -9.12 1.34 -3.38
CA SER A 28 -8.39 0.11 -3.71
C SER A 28 -6.88 0.27 -3.60
N ARG A 29 -6.32 1.37 -4.13
CA ARG A 29 -4.88 1.64 -4.07
C ARG A 29 -4.40 1.89 -2.64
N LEU A 30 -5.16 2.66 -1.86
CA LEU A 30 -4.83 2.94 -0.47
C LEU A 30 -4.95 1.66 0.40
N ALA A 31 -5.98 0.84 0.19
CA ALA A 31 -6.13 -0.44 0.86
C ALA A 31 -4.93 -1.35 0.58
N ALA A 32 -4.52 -1.48 -0.69
CA ALA A 32 -3.33 -2.26 -1.07
C ALA A 32 -2.05 -1.75 -0.38
N PHE A 33 -1.87 -0.42 -0.34
CA PHE A 33 -0.74 0.20 0.34
C PHE A 33 -0.70 -0.13 1.84
N LEU A 34 -1.84 -0.03 2.54
CA LEU A 34 -1.90 -0.32 3.98
C LEU A 34 -1.63 -1.80 4.28
N LEU A 35 -2.14 -2.71 3.44
CA LEU A 35 -1.87 -4.15 3.57
C LEU A 35 -0.39 -4.47 3.32
N ASP A 36 0.22 -3.93 2.26
CA ASP A 36 1.65 -4.12 1.98
C ASP A 36 2.55 -3.52 3.07
N LEU A 37 2.21 -2.33 3.56
CA LEU A 37 2.96 -1.66 4.60
C LEU A 37 2.95 -2.48 5.89
N ARG A 38 1.78 -2.94 6.33
CA ARG A 38 1.68 -3.85 7.48
C ARG A 38 2.54 -5.10 7.29
N ASP A 39 2.45 -5.73 6.12
CA ASP A 39 3.15 -6.99 5.87
C ASP A 39 4.68 -6.80 5.82
N ARG A 40 5.17 -5.61 5.47
CA ARG A 40 6.58 -5.21 5.62
C ARG A 40 6.99 -4.95 7.08
N LEU A 41 6.09 -4.39 7.89
CA LEU A 41 6.35 -4.04 9.28
C LEU A 41 6.22 -5.25 10.22
N ARG A 42 5.42 -6.25 9.86
CA ARG A 42 5.19 -7.48 10.64
C ARG A 42 6.50 -8.23 10.99
N PRO A 43 7.41 -8.57 10.03
CA PRO A 43 8.67 -9.24 10.36
C PRO A 43 9.64 -8.37 11.18
N LEU A 44 9.42 -7.05 11.23
CA LEU A 44 10.21 -6.12 12.03
C LEU A 44 9.68 -5.94 13.46
N HIS A 45 8.64 -6.70 13.86
CA HIS A 45 7.94 -6.56 15.14
C HIS A 45 7.34 -5.15 15.36
N GLN A 46 7.00 -4.44 14.28
CA GLN A 46 6.41 -3.09 14.31
C GLN A 46 4.88 -3.09 14.12
N VAL A 47 4.26 -4.26 14.24
CA VAL A 47 2.80 -4.45 14.18
C VAL A 47 2.34 -5.08 15.49
N THR A 48 1.34 -4.50 16.14
CA THR A 48 0.71 -5.03 17.36
C THR A 48 -0.80 -4.90 17.22
N ASP A 49 -1.55 -5.99 17.47
CA ASP A 49 -3.01 -6.05 17.30
C ASP A 49 -3.49 -5.58 15.92
N ASN A 50 -2.76 -5.98 14.87
CA ASN A 50 -3.00 -5.55 13.49
C ASN A 50 -2.96 -4.02 13.28
N ALA A 51 -2.28 -3.32 14.18
CA ALA A 51 -2.07 -1.89 14.14
C ALA A 51 -0.59 -1.56 14.05
N PHE A 52 -0.29 -0.45 13.38
CA PHE A 52 1.06 0.04 13.17
C PHE A 52 1.05 1.56 13.05
N ASP A 53 2.21 2.17 13.34
CA ASP A 53 2.39 3.59 13.11
C ASP A 53 2.75 3.81 11.65
N LEU A 54 2.00 4.68 10.97
CA LEU A 54 2.29 5.03 9.59
C LEU A 54 3.67 5.72 9.57
N PRO A 55 4.67 5.24 8.81
CA PRO A 55 5.99 5.86 8.76
C PRO A 55 6.09 6.99 7.73
N VAL A 56 5.02 7.19 6.94
CA VAL A 56 4.96 8.19 5.86
C VAL A 56 3.93 9.28 6.17
N THR A 57 3.95 10.36 5.42
CA THR A 57 2.97 11.45 5.50
C THR A 57 1.84 11.27 4.48
N GLN A 58 0.82 12.12 4.56
CA GLN A 58 -0.24 12.17 3.55
C GLN A 58 0.27 12.64 2.19
N LEU A 59 1.33 13.48 2.17
CA LEU A 59 1.97 13.93 0.94
C LEU A 59 2.74 12.77 0.30
N ASP A 60 3.53 12.03 1.06
CA ASP A 60 4.25 10.86 0.56
C ASP A 60 3.29 9.81 -0.02
N MET A 61 2.17 9.54 0.67
CA MET A 61 1.12 8.67 0.15
C MET A 61 0.47 9.24 -1.11
N ALA A 62 0.27 10.56 -1.20
CA ALA A 62 -0.29 11.20 -2.38
C ALA A 62 0.62 10.98 -3.60
N ASP A 63 1.92 11.23 -3.44
CA ASP A 63 2.91 11.06 -4.49
C ASP A 63 3.04 9.59 -4.92
N LEU A 64 3.00 8.67 -3.95
CA LEU A 64 3.06 7.22 -4.22
C LEU A 64 1.83 6.72 -4.97
N LEU A 65 0.63 7.14 -4.56
CA LEU A 65 -0.65 6.59 -5.03
C LEU A 65 -1.26 7.37 -6.20
N GLY A 66 -0.58 8.41 -6.69
CA GLY A 66 -1.08 9.30 -7.73
C GLY A 66 -2.34 10.06 -7.29
N LEU A 67 -2.37 10.48 -6.02
CA LEU A 67 -3.45 11.24 -5.40
C LEU A 67 -2.95 12.64 -5.02
N THR A 68 -3.85 13.51 -4.58
CA THR A 68 -3.45 14.73 -3.84
C THR A 68 -3.50 14.45 -2.35
N ALA A 69 -2.76 15.19 -1.52
CA ALA A 69 -2.80 15.03 -0.06
C ALA A 69 -4.24 15.14 0.51
N VAL A 70 -5.05 16.06 -0.04
CA VAL A 70 -6.47 16.22 0.33
C VAL A 70 -7.29 15.00 -0.10
N HIS A 71 -7.05 14.46 -1.30
CA HIS A 71 -7.74 13.26 -1.75
C HIS A 71 -7.35 12.03 -0.91
N THR A 72 -6.06 11.85 -0.62
CA THR A 72 -5.56 10.83 0.32
C THR A 72 -6.26 10.91 1.67
N ASN A 73 -6.43 12.11 2.22
CA ASN A 73 -7.16 12.33 3.46
C ASN A 73 -8.63 11.85 3.37
N ARG A 74 -9.33 12.23 2.28
CA ARG A 74 -10.72 11.81 2.04
C ARG A 74 -10.85 10.30 1.92
N VAL A 75 -9.92 9.64 1.24
CA VAL A 75 -9.93 8.18 1.08
C VAL A 75 -9.67 7.50 2.43
N LEU A 76 -8.69 7.97 3.22
CA LEU A 76 -8.47 7.46 4.57
C LEU A 76 -9.70 7.64 5.47
N ARG A 77 -10.40 8.78 5.34
CA ARG A 77 -11.66 9.03 6.05
C ARG A 77 -12.74 8.06 5.60
N SER A 78 -12.92 7.84 4.30
CA SER A 78 -13.88 6.88 3.75
C SER A 78 -13.65 5.47 4.30
N LEU A 79 -12.41 4.97 4.29
CA LEU A 79 -12.08 3.65 4.85
C LEU A 79 -12.35 3.57 6.37
N THR A 80 -12.24 4.70 7.09
CA THR A 80 -12.57 4.79 8.52
C THR A 80 -14.08 4.76 8.74
N GLU A 81 -14.85 5.52 7.94
CA GLU A 81 -16.32 5.58 8.02
C GLU A 81 -16.97 4.25 7.60
N GLN A 82 -16.36 3.51 6.69
CA GLN A 82 -16.77 2.16 6.32
C GLN A 82 -16.38 1.08 7.37
N GLY A 83 -15.62 1.45 8.40
CA GLY A 83 -15.20 0.54 9.45
C GLY A 83 -14.09 -0.45 9.05
N TYR A 84 -13.41 -0.22 7.93
CA TYR A 84 -12.30 -1.09 7.50
C TYR A 84 -11.00 -0.79 8.25
N ILE A 85 -10.80 0.46 8.66
CA ILE A 85 -9.65 0.89 9.44
C ILE A 85 -10.07 1.75 10.63
N GLN A 86 -9.22 1.81 11.65
CA GLN A 86 -9.26 2.84 12.69
C GLN A 86 -8.01 3.70 12.60
N ARG A 87 -8.15 5.00 12.87
CA ARG A 87 -7.03 5.96 12.88
C ARG A 87 -6.99 6.73 14.20
N ILE A 88 -5.84 6.72 14.87
CA ILE A 88 -5.56 7.52 16.06
C ILE A 88 -4.21 8.21 15.87
N GLY A 89 -4.23 9.50 15.52
CA GLY A 89 -3.00 10.22 15.14
C GLY A 89 -2.33 9.59 13.93
N ARG A 90 -1.10 9.07 14.12
CA ARG A 90 -0.34 8.34 13.09
C ARG A 90 -0.59 6.83 13.10
N ARG A 91 -1.23 6.30 14.14
CA ARG A 91 -1.50 4.88 14.29
C ARG A 91 -2.71 4.47 13.46
N ILE A 92 -2.56 3.41 12.69
CA ILE A 92 -3.61 2.79 11.89
C ILE A 92 -3.83 1.38 12.41
N ALA A 93 -5.07 1.00 12.67
CA ALA A 93 -5.46 -0.41 12.89
C ALA A 93 -6.30 -0.88 11.70
N LEU A 94 -6.00 -2.07 11.18
CA LEU A 94 -6.82 -2.68 10.12
C LEU A 94 -7.89 -3.55 10.79
N LEU A 95 -9.15 -3.12 10.70
CA LEU A 95 -10.28 -3.73 11.41
C LEU A 95 -10.90 -4.88 10.62
N ASP A 96 -10.95 -4.75 9.29
CA ASP A 96 -11.47 -5.78 8.38
C ASP A 96 -10.48 -6.04 7.25
N GLU A 97 -9.53 -6.94 7.51
CA GLU A 97 -8.51 -7.34 6.54
C GLU A 97 -9.10 -8.01 5.31
N ALA A 98 -10.20 -8.75 5.47
CA ALA A 98 -10.83 -9.48 4.39
C ALA A 98 -11.49 -8.50 3.41
N ALA A 99 -12.19 -7.49 3.92
CA ALA A 99 -12.75 -6.42 3.09
C ALA A 99 -11.66 -5.60 2.41
N LEU A 100 -10.60 -5.21 3.14
CA LEU A 100 -9.46 -4.50 2.56
C LEU A 100 -8.78 -5.32 1.46
N SER A 101 -8.60 -6.62 1.65
CA SER A 101 -7.99 -7.52 0.66
C SER A 101 -8.86 -7.71 -0.59
N LYS A 102 -10.19 -7.64 -0.45
CA LYS A 102 -11.13 -7.66 -1.59
C LYS A 102 -11.09 -6.35 -2.39
N LEU A 103 -10.93 -5.21 -1.71
CA LEU A 103 -10.81 -3.91 -2.34
C LEU A 103 -9.46 -3.74 -3.05
N ALA A 104 -8.41 -4.29 -2.46
CA ALA A 104 -7.04 -4.09 -2.90
C ALA A 104 -6.66 -5.03 -4.05
N PRO A 105 -5.98 -4.55 -5.10
CA PRO A 105 -5.21 -5.41 -5.99
C PRO A 105 -3.93 -5.92 -5.30
N TYR A 106 -4.08 -6.53 -4.13
CA TYR A 106 -2.98 -6.96 -3.27
C TYR A 106 -2.81 -8.47 -3.37
N ARG A 107 -1.62 -8.93 -3.75
CA ARG A 107 -1.23 -10.32 -3.50
C ARG A 107 -0.63 -10.38 -2.11
N THR A 108 -1.26 -11.14 -1.20
CA THR A 108 -0.72 -11.41 0.12
C THR A 108 0.74 -11.81 0.01
N ARG A 109 1.61 -11.06 0.69
CA ARG A 109 3.00 -11.44 0.79
C ARG A 109 3.05 -12.63 1.73
N GLU A 110 3.26 -13.83 1.20
CA GLU A 110 3.53 -14.98 2.05
C GLU A 110 4.68 -14.58 2.99
N PRO A 111 4.50 -14.72 4.32
CA PRO A 111 5.61 -14.56 5.24
C PRO A 111 6.78 -15.36 4.67
N MET A 112 7.96 -14.75 4.57
CA MET A 112 9.20 -15.48 4.29
C MET A 112 9.47 -16.40 5.50
N GLU A 113 8.66 -17.44 5.67
CA GLU A 113 8.78 -18.45 6.72
C GLU A 113 9.91 -19.45 6.40
N ASN A 114 10.42 -19.46 5.16
CA ASN A 114 11.69 -20.06 4.86
C ASN A 114 12.69 -19.02 4.30
N ALA A 115 13.72 -18.74 5.08
CA ALA A 115 14.99 -18.31 4.53
C ALA A 115 15.71 -19.50 3.85
N SER A 116 14.99 -20.49 3.29
CA SER A 116 15.62 -21.65 2.66
C SER A 116 16.38 -21.31 1.38
N TRP A 117 16.24 -20.08 0.91
CA TRP A 117 17.01 -19.52 -0.20
C TRP A 117 18.24 -18.70 0.26
N LEU A 118 18.43 -18.45 1.56
CA LEU A 118 19.67 -17.87 2.06
C LEU A 118 20.72 -19.00 2.10
N PRO A 119 21.82 -18.90 1.33
CA PRO A 119 22.98 -19.72 1.62
C PRO A 119 23.49 -19.29 3.02
N GLY A 120 23.56 -20.27 3.93
CA GLY A 120 24.28 -20.10 5.19
C GLY A 120 25.79 -19.98 4.98
#